data_AF-A0A2V9WTG7-F1
#
_entry.id   AF-A0A2V9WTG7-F1
#
_cell.length_a   1.000
_cell.length_b   1.000
_cell.length_c   1.000
_cell.angle_alpha   90.00
_cell.angle_beta   90.00
_cell.angle_gamma   90.00
#
_symmetry.space_group_name_H-M   'P 1'
#
loop_
_entity.id
_entity.type
_entity.pdbx_description
1 polymer ?
#
loop_
_entity_poly.entity_id
_entity_poly.type
_entity_poly.pdbx_seq_one_letter_code
_entity_poly.pdbx_strand_id
1 'polypeptide(L)'
;MQSKWMVFEALLLFGCATLLAPSCPARTADTCNLPPHMYDRRRVAEPLSEAQREIDHQYVEFMKTVAQSYAQQDAAAVNMCCDAVKEDVIGFQFCALVRYLLSDRKESDSFLAAMPGTDDQRKAFWFMEQISAGGTSVTPTSLPGIRMPDGLLFKFVDEIFDLIKKGKATAAEKYLFLYEDADGEFGEYMDDQLPKLFLGYPQEVLTLWPIFQKHRKRLAMLQGFTTERERKRIAAKYEGLCKPGDNRCAEVRKVFVPR
;
A
#
# COMPACT_ATOMS: atom_id res chain seq x y z
N MET A 1 -62.52 26.58 -37.20
CA MET A 1 -63.07 25.37 -37.83
C MET A 1 -61.88 24.52 -38.26
N GLN A 2 -61.66 23.38 -37.59
CA GLN A 2 -61.83 22.03 -38.18
C GLN A 2 -60.99 21.86 -39.46
N SER A 3 -60.16 20.84 -39.68
CA SER A 3 -59.90 19.54 -39.06
C SER A 3 -58.81 18.95 -39.96
N LYS A 4 -57.91 18.10 -39.44
CA LYS A 4 -57.68 16.74 -39.97
C LYS A 4 -56.35 16.19 -39.49
N TRP A 5 -56.53 15.20 -38.64
CA TRP A 5 -55.63 14.11 -38.33
C TRP A 5 -55.05 13.46 -39.59
N MET A 6 -53.75 13.20 -39.57
CA MET A 6 -53.16 12.03 -40.22
C MET A 6 -52.18 11.39 -39.25
N VAL A 7 -52.67 10.31 -38.63
CA VAL A 7 -51.88 9.22 -38.09
C VAL A 7 -51.46 8.39 -39.30
N PHE A 8 -50.16 8.14 -39.50
CA PHE A 8 -49.71 7.00 -40.30
C PHE A 8 -48.29 6.57 -39.89
N GLU A 9 -48.24 5.34 -39.37
CA GLU A 9 -47.21 4.30 -39.51
C GLU A 9 -45.82 4.45 -38.87
N ALA A 10 -45.69 3.68 -37.79
CA ALA A 10 -44.47 3.04 -37.33
C ALA A 10 -44.08 1.88 -38.26
N LEU A 11 -42.81 1.80 -38.67
CA LEU A 11 -42.21 0.56 -39.18
C LEU A 11 -40.71 0.53 -38.87
N LEU A 12 -40.39 -0.30 -37.87
CA LEU A 12 -39.28 -1.27 -37.85
C LEU A 12 -37.91 -0.81 -38.38
N LEU A 13 -37.07 -0.35 -37.47
CA LEU A 13 -35.64 -0.68 -37.47
C LEU A 13 -35.26 -1.22 -36.09
N PHE A 14 -35.66 -2.47 -35.84
CA PHE A 14 -35.01 -3.33 -34.86
C PHE A 14 -33.61 -3.65 -35.42
N GLY A 15 -32.71 -2.68 -35.32
CA GLY A 15 -31.29 -2.89 -35.50
C GLY A 15 -30.83 -3.82 -34.39
N CYS A 16 -30.58 -5.07 -34.76
CA CYS A 16 -29.96 -6.07 -33.92
C CYS A 16 -28.58 -5.54 -33.50
N ALA A 17 -28.51 -4.87 -32.36
CA ALA A 17 -27.27 -4.53 -31.71
C ALA A 17 -26.67 -5.81 -31.13
N THR A 18 -26.09 -6.65 -32.00
CA THR A 18 -25.07 -7.59 -31.58
C THR A 18 -23.87 -6.76 -31.14
N LEU A 19 -23.94 -6.29 -29.89
CA LEU A 19 -22.77 -5.92 -29.12
C LEU A 19 -21.91 -7.18 -29.09
N LEU A 20 -20.91 -7.21 -29.98
CA LEU A 20 -19.78 -8.11 -29.88
C LEU A 20 -19.16 -7.85 -28.51
N ALA A 21 -19.55 -8.65 -27.52
CA ALA A 21 -18.83 -8.74 -26.28
C ALA A 21 -17.38 -9.07 -26.66
N PRO A 22 -16.40 -8.25 -26.27
CA PRO A 22 -15.01 -8.65 -26.43
C PRO A 22 -14.89 -9.95 -25.65
N SER A 23 -14.63 -11.03 -26.39
CA SER A 23 -14.28 -12.33 -25.84
C SER A 23 -13.05 -12.11 -24.95
N CYS A 24 -13.27 -11.98 -23.63
CA CYS A 24 -12.22 -11.98 -22.64
C CYS A 24 -11.43 -13.27 -22.85
N PRO A 25 -10.11 -13.19 -23.14
CA PRO A 25 -9.33 -14.39 -23.32
C PRO A 25 -9.34 -15.15 -21.99
N ALA A 26 -9.78 -16.40 -22.02
CA ALA A 26 -9.79 -17.37 -20.92
C ALA A 26 -8.39 -17.71 -20.36
N ARG A 27 -7.39 -16.86 -20.61
CA ARG A 27 -6.01 -16.98 -20.17
C ARG A 27 -5.76 -16.41 -18.76
N THR A 28 -6.76 -15.79 -18.14
CA THR A 28 -6.64 -15.11 -16.83
C THR A 28 -7.09 -15.96 -15.65
N ALA A 29 -7.87 -17.04 -15.85
CA ALA A 29 -8.44 -17.79 -14.74
C ALA A 29 -7.36 -18.58 -13.95
N ASP A 30 -6.40 -19.19 -14.64
CA ASP A 30 -5.39 -20.04 -13.99
C ASP A 30 -4.32 -19.24 -13.25
N THR A 31 -3.92 -18.07 -13.75
CA THR A 31 -2.91 -17.22 -13.12
C THR A 31 -3.47 -16.34 -11.99
N CYS A 32 -4.79 -16.28 -11.85
CA CYS A 32 -5.47 -15.60 -10.75
C CYS A 32 -5.65 -16.47 -9.50
N ASN A 33 -5.34 -17.77 -9.59
CA ASN A 33 -5.42 -18.67 -8.46
C ASN A 33 -4.03 -18.96 -7.92
N LEU A 34 -3.81 -18.66 -6.64
CA LEU A 34 -2.67 -19.18 -5.91
C LEU A 34 -3.03 -20.56 -5.35
N PRO A 35 -2.11 -21.54 -5.38
CA PRO A 35 -2.35 -22.82 -4.72
C PRO A 35 -2.68 -22.63 -3.23
N PRO A 36 -3.51 -23.51 -2.63
CA PRO A 36 -3.82 -23.42 -1.21
C PRO A 36 -2.55 -23.46 -0.33
N HIS A 37 -2.57 -22.72 0.77
CA HIS A 37 -1.49 -22.68 1.78
C HIS A 37 -0.11 -22.30 1.21
N MET A 38 -0.09 -21.49 0.17
CA MET A 38 1.15 -21.10 -0.50
C MET A 38 2.13 -20.37 0.43
N TYR A 39 1.62 -19.44 1.24
CA TYR A 39 2.44 -18.76 2.25
C TYR A 39 3.05 -19.74 3.27
N ASP A 40 2.27 -20.71 3.75
CA ASP A 40 2.77 -21.73 4.68
C ASP A 40 3.86 -22.59 4.05
N ARG A 41 3.66 -22.99 2.79
CA ARG A 41 4.66 -23.75 2.01
C ARG A 41 5.93 -22.93 1.81
N ARG A 42 5.82 -21.62 1.55
CA ARG A 42 6.97 -20.73 1.42
C ARG A 42 7.77 -20.65 2.71
N ARG A 43 7.07 -20.53 3.85
CA ARG A 43 7.67 -20.37 5.18
C ARG A 43 8.52 -21.57 5.60
N VAL A 44 8.13 -22.78 5.17
CA VAL A 44 8.85 -24.02 5.52
C VAL A 44 9.83 -24.47 4.43
N ALA A 45 9.83 -23.84 3.26
CA ALA A 45 10.77 -24.15 2.19
C ALA A 45 12.19 -23.71 2.58
N GLU A 46 13.18 -24.51 2.21
CA GLU A 46 14.59 -24.16 2.43
C GLU A 46 14.93 -22.89 1.64
N PRO A 47 15.59 -21.90 2.26
CA PRO A 47 15.99 -20.68 1.56
C PRO A 47 16.79 -20.98 0.29
N LEU A 48 16.47 -20.29 -0.81
CA LEU A 48 17.11 -20.42 -2.12
C LEU A 48 16.90 -21.77 -2.84
N SER A 49 16.12 -22.68 -2.26
CA SER A 49 15.77 -23.96 -2.88
C SER A 49 14.90 -23.79 -4.12
N GLU A 50 14.88 -24.81 -4.97
CA GLU A 50 13.99 -24.87 -6.14
C GLU A 50 12.51 -24.74 -5.74
N ALA A 51 12.12 -25.37 -4.62
CA ALA A 51 10.77 -25.28 -4.09
C ALA A 51 10.37 -23.84 -3.70
N GLN A 52 11.28 -23.08 -3.08
CA GLN A 52 11.01 -21.68 -2.76
C GLN A 52 10.92 -20.82 -4.03
N ARG A 53 11.80 -21.05 -5.01
CA ARG A 53 11.79 -20.31 -6.29
C ARG A 53 10.50 -20.52 -7.08
N GLU A 54 9.99 -21.76 -7.10
CA GLU A 54 8.72 -22.07 -7.77
C GLU A 54 7.54 -21.37 -7.10
N ILE A 55 7.52 -21.32 -5.77
CA ILE A 55 6.51 -20.58 -5.01
C ILE A 55 6.63 -19.07 -5.31
N ASP A 56 7.83 -18.51 -5.27
CA ASP A 56 8.05 -17.08 -5.54
C ASP A 56 7.65 -16.73 -6.98
N HIS A 57 7.94 -17.59 -7.96
CA HIS A 57 7.52 -17.42 -9.36
C HIS A 57 5.99 -17.35 -9.50
N GLN A 58 5.26 -18.24 -8.84
CA GLN A 58 3.79 -18.24 -8.88
C GLN A 58 3.20 -16.97 -8.24
N TYR A 59 3.78 -16.46 -7.16
CA TYR A 59 3.37 -15.17 -6.59
C TYR A 59 3.63 -14.02 -7.57
N VAL A 60 4.78 -14.00 -8.24
CA VAL A 60 5.13 -12.98 -9.23
C VAL A 60 4.15 -13.00 -10.40
N GLU A 61 3.79 -14.16 -10.93
CA GLU A 61 2.82 -14.27 -12.03
C GLU A 61 1.41 -13.83 -11.62
N PHE A 62 0.99 -14.15 -10.39
CA PHE A 62 -0.23 -13.61 -9.81
C PHE A 62 -0.20 -12.08 -9.72
N MET A 63 0.87 -11.50 -9.16
CA MET A 63 1.01 -10.05 -9.00
C MET A 63 1.00 -9.33 -10.35
N LYS A 64 1.70 -9.87 -11.36
CA LYS A 64 1.67 -9.36 -12.74
C LYS A 64 0.27 -9.43 -13.35
N THR A 65 -0.45 -10.54 -13.15
CA THR A 65 -1.82 -10.72 -13.68
C THR A 65 -2.77 -9.68 -13.09
N VAL A 66 -2.77 -9.52 -11.77
CA VAL A 66 -3.63 -8.53 -11.09
C VAL A 66 -3.25 -7.10 -11.48
N ALA A 67 -1.94 -6.79 -11.57
CA ALA A 67 -1.46 -5.50 -12.03
C ALA A 67 -1.85 -5.21 -13.50
N GLN A 68 -1.83 -6.23 -14.38
CA GLN A 68 -2.25 -6.10 -15.77
C GLN A 68 -3.74 -5.72 -15.86
N SER A 69 -4.61 -6.36 -15.06
CA SER A 69 -6.03 -6.00 -14.96
C SER A 69 -6.21 -4.56 -14.46
N TYR A 70 -5.41 -4.14 -13.47
CA TYR A 70 -5.39 -2.75 -12.99
C TYR A 70 -4.96 -1.75 -14.07
N ALA A 71 -3.91 -2.05 -14.84
CA ALA A 71 -3.45 -1.21 -15.94
C ALA A 71 -4.53 -1.02 -17.03
N GLN A 72 -5.39 -2.03 -17.20
CA GLN A 72 -6.54 -2.01 -18.11
C GLN A 72 -7.80 -1.38 -17.48
N GLN A 73 -7.74 -0.94 -16.23
CA GLN A 73 -8.88 -0.43 -15.45
C GLN A 73 -10.04 -1.45 -15.34
N ASP A 74 -9.72 -2.75 -15.39
CA ASP A 74 -10.71 -3.82 -15.29
C ASP A 74 -10.94 -4.20 -13.81
N ALA A 75 -11.86 -3.48 -13.17
CA ALA A 75 -12.24 -3.73 -11.77
C ALA A 75 -12.87 -5.11 -11.54
N ALA A 76 -13.58 -5.66 -12.53
CA ALA A 76 -14.19 -6.98 -12.41
C ALA A 76 -13.11 -8.07 -12.37
N ALA A 77 -12.12 -7.99 -13.26
CA ALA A 77 -10.99 -8.91 -13.27
C ALA A 77 -10.13 -8.78 -11.99
N VAL A 78 -9.82 -7.56 -11.54
CA VAL A 78 -9.11 -7.35 -10.27
C VAL A 78 -9.86 -8.00 -9.12
N ASN A 79 -11.18 -7.76 -9.00
CA ASN A 79 -11.96 -8.31 -7.91
C ASN A 79 -12.04 -9.83 -7.94
N MET A 80 -12.27 -10.42 -9.11
CA MET A 80 -12.31 -11.87 -9.27
C MET A 80 -11.00 -12.52 -8.80
N CYS A 81 -9.85 -12.01 -9.23
CA CYS A 81 -8.55 -12.56 -8.86
C CYS A 81 -8.25 -12.36 -7.36
N CYS A 82 -8.63 -11.20 -6.82
CA CYS A 82 -8.43 -10.89 -5.41
C CYS A 82 -9.35 -11.66 -4.46
N ASP A 83 -10.55 -12.03 -4.90
CA ASP A 83 -11.46 -12.86 -4.10
C ASP A 83 -10.99 -14.32 -4.05
N ALA A 84 -10.30 -14.79 -5.09
CA ALA A 84 -9.71 -16.13 -5.15
C ALA A 84 -8.56 -16.34 -4.14
N VAL A 85 -7.86 -15.27 -3.77
CA VAL A 85 -6.68 -15.33 -2.89
C VAL A 85 -6.88 -14.70 -1.52
N LYS A 86 -8.11 -14.40 -1.13
CA LYS A 86 -8.42 -13.65 0.11
C LYS A 86 -7.89 -14.30 1.40
N GLU A 87 -7.66 -15.62 1.38
CA GLU A 87 -7.13 -16.38 2.51
C GLU A 87 -5.59 -16.46 2.51
N ASP A 88 -4.93 -16.09 1.41
CA ASP A 88 -3.46 -16.00 1.34
C ASP A 88 -3.00 -14.62 1.79
N VAL A 89 -2.17 -14.53 2.82
CA VAL A 89 -1.77 -13.26 3.42
C VAL A 89 -1.04 -12.33 2.45
N ILE A 90 -0.18 -12.87 1.57
CA ILE A 90 0.60 -12.09 0.61
C ILE A 90 -0.29 -11.66 -0.55
N GLY A 91 -1.08 -12.59 -1.09
CA GLY A 91 -2.05 -12.31 -2.14
C GLY A 91 -3.06 -11.25 -1.72
N PHE A 92 -3.60 -11.38 -0.52
CA PHE A 92 -4.55 -10.43 0.07
C PHE A 92 -3.95 -9.02 0.24
N GLN A 93 -2.72 -8.91 0.76
CA GLN A 93 -2.02 -7.62 0.90
C GLN A 93 -1.79 -6.93 -0.45
N PHE A 94 -1.27 -7.67 -1.43
CA PHE A 94 -1.07 -7.13 -2.78
C PHE A 94 -2.38 -6.67 -3.41
N CYS A 95 -3.43 -7.47 -3.30
CA CYS A 95 -4.76 -7.13 -3.79
C CYS A 95 -5.36 -5.88 -3.14
N ALA A 96 -5.15 -5.69 -1.85
CA ALA A 96 -5.59 -4.49 -1.14
C ALA A 96 -4.90 -3.22 -1.69
N LEU A 97 -3.60 -3.28 -1.98
CA LEU A 97 -2.89 -2.19 -2.66
C LEU A 97 -3.50 -1.91 -4.03
N VAL A 98 -3.71 -2.94 -4.85
CA VAL A 98 -4.24 -2.75 -6.21
C VAL A 98 -5.64 -2.17 -6.20
N ARG A 99 -6.56 -2.66 -5.35
CA ARG A 99 -7.91 -2.10 -5.18
C ARG A 99 -7.87 -0.65 -4.69
N TYR A 100 -6.97 -0.34 -3.75
CA TYR A 100 -6.77 1.02 -3.28
C TYR A 100 -6.30 1.96 -4.39
N LEU A 101 -5.34 1.54 -5.22
CA LEU A 101 -4.90 2.32 -6.38
C LEU A 101 -6.01 2.46 -7.43
N LEU A 102 -6.74 1.37 -7.73
CA LEU A 102 -7.83 1.35 -8.70
C LEU A 102 -9.00 2.25 -8.30
N SER A 103 -9.32 2.33 -7.01
CA SER A 103 -10.34 3.23 -6.48
C SER A 103 -9.93 4.70 -6.44
N ASP A 104 -8.79 5.06 -7.05
CA ASP A 104 -8.15 6.37 -6.93
C ASP A 104 -7.95 6.77 -5.46
N ARG A 105 -7.47 5.81 -4.66
CA ARG A 105 -7.13 5.96 -3.25
C ARG A 105 -8.32 6.30 -2.34
N LYS A 106 -9.55 6.00 -2.77
CA LYS A 106 -10.76 6.25 -1.98
C LYS A 106 -10.98 5.20 -0.89
N GLU A 107 -10.51 3.97 -1.11
CA GLU A 107 -10.70 2.85 -0.19
C GLU A 107 -9.56 2.70 0.82
N SER A 108 -9.16 3.79 1.48
CA SER A 108 -8.02 3.79 2.42
C SER A 108 -8.21 2.83 3.60
N ASP A 109 -9.44 2.68 4.09
CA ASP A 109 -9.70 1.90 5.29
C ASP A 109 -9.59 0.40 5.00
N SER A 110 -10.06 -0.05 3.83
CA SER A 110 -9.85 -1.42 3.34
C SER A 110 -8.37 -1.72 3.09
N PHE A 111 -7.62 -0.77 2.53
CA PHE A 111 -6.17 -0.88 2.36
C PHE A 111 -5.45 -1.07 3.69
N LEU A 112 -5.72 -0.20 4.67
CA LEU A 112 -5.09 -0.24 5.98
C LEU A 112 -5.50 -1.47 6.80
N ALA A 113 -6.70 -2.02 6.58
CA ALA A 113 -7.15 -3.26 7.20
C ALA A 113 -6.33 -4.47 6.72
N ALA A 114 -5.81 -4.45 5.49
CA ALA A 114 -4.96 -5.51 4.97
C ALA A 114 -3.50 -5.43 5.43
N MET A 115 -3.06 -4.27 5.93
CA MET A 115 -1.70 -4.11 6.45
C MET A 115 -1.47 -4.95 7.71
N PRO A 116 -0.23 -5.41 7.95
CA PRO A 116 0.10 -6.24 9.11
C PRO A 116 -0.44 -5.71 10.44
N GLY A 117 -1.07 -6.58 11.22
CA GLY A 117 -1.47 -6.34 12.60
C GLY A 117 -0.86 -7.31 13.60
N THR A 118 -0.10 -8.31 13.12
CA THR A 118 0.59 -9.32 13.93
C THR A 118 2.01 -9.53 13.42
N ASP A 119 2.89 -10.08 14.26
CA ASP A 119 4.29 -10.32 13.90
C ASP A 119 4.42 -11.27 12.70
N ASP A 120 3.56 -12.28 12.61
CA ASP A 120 3.56 -13.22 11.48
C ASP A 120 3.13 -12.55 10.18
N GLN A 121 2.14 -11.65 10.23
CA GLN A 121 1.76 -10.84 9.07
C GLN A 121 2.86 -9.84 8.69
N ARG A 122 3.61 -9.31 9.66
CA ARG A 122 4.75 -8.41 9.40
C ARG A 122 5.88 -9.14 8.69
N LYS A 123 6.20 -10.36 9.13
CA LYS A 123 7.17 -11.23 8.42
C LYS A 123 6.70 -11.55 7.00
N ALA A 124 5.42 -11.90 6.83
CA ALA A 124 4.83 -12.13 5.51
C ALA A 124 4.98 -10.92 4.59
N PHE A 125 4.73 -9.73 5.13
CA PHE A 125 4.86 -8.48 4.41
C PHE A 125 6.30 -8.28 3.90
N TRP A 126 7.31 -8.41 4.77
CA TRP A 126 8.70 -8.27 4.37
C TRP A 126 9.19 -9.32 3.36
N PHE A 127 8.56 -10.51 3.32
CA PHE A 127 8.86 -11.50 2.28
C PHE A 127 8.43 -11.10 0.87
N MET A 128 7.50 -10.14 0.71
CA MET A 128 7.08 -9.70 -0.63
C MET A 128 8.23 -9.10 -1.43
N GLU A 129 9.21 -8.46 -0.78
CA GLU A 129 10.40 -7.97 -1.48
C GLU A 129 11.20 -9.13 -2.06
N GLN A 130 11.49 -10.15 -1.23
CA GLN A 130 12.21 -11.34 -1.64
C GLN A 130 11.48 -12.09 -2.76
N ILE A 131 10.15 -12.16 -2.72
CA ILE A 131 9.34 -12.75 -3.77
C ILE A 131 9.50 -11.96 -5.07
N SER A 132 9.39 -10.63 -4.99
CA SER A 132 9.50 -9.76 -6.16
C SER A 132 10.89 -9.81 -6.81
N ALA A 133 11.93 -9.97 -5.99
CA ALA A 133 13.32 -10.15 -6.43
C ALA A 133 13.69 -11.62 -6.74
N GLY A 134 12.94 -12.60 -6.23
CA GLY A 134 13.26 -14.02 -6.36
C GLY A 134 12.96 -14.61 -7.73
N GLY A 135 12.09 -13.94 -8.51
CA GLY A 135 11.73 -14.34 -9.88
C GLY A 135 12.68 -13.84 -10.97
N THR A 136 13.55 -12.86 -10.67
CA THR A 136 14.44 -12.22 -11.65
C THR A 136 15.74 -11.75 -10.99
N SER A 137 16.89 -11.77 -11.67
CA SER A 137 18.17 -11.29 -11.10
C SER A 137 18.22 -9.78 -10.78
N VAL A 138 17.11 -9.07 -10.95
CA VAL A 138 16.93 -7.63 -10.75
C VAL A 138 15.54 -7.42 -10.16
N THR A 139 15.43 -6.60 -9.12
CA THR A 139 14.13 -6.17 -8.55
C THR A 139 13.32 -5.45 -9.62
N PRO A 140 12.07 -5.86 -9.90
CA PRO A 140 11.22 -5.19 -10.88
C PRO A 140 10.93 -3.75 -10.45
N THR A 141 11.32 -2.77 -11.29
CA THR A 141 11.06 -1.34 -11.04
C THR A 141 9.63 -0.91 -11.39
N SER A 142 8.82 -1.84 -11.90
CA SER A 142 7.40 -1.65 -12.15
C SER A 142 6.66 -2.97 -12.32
N LEU A 143 5.37 -2.94 -12.00
CA LEU A 143 4.37 -3.88 -12.51
C LEU A 143 3.49 -3.14 -13.51
N PRO A 144 2.73 -3.83 -14.39
CA PRO A 144 1.81 -3.16 -15.30
C PRO A 144 0.94 -2.12 -14.58
N GLY A 145 1.03 -0.85 -14.99
CA GLY A 145 0.29 0.27 -14.40
C GLY A 145 0.79 0.76 -13.02
N ILE A 146 1.61 -0.01 -12.29
CA ILE A 146 2.07 0.31 -10.93
C ILE A 146 3.55 0.69 -10.98
N ARG A 147 3.82 1.98 -10.75
CA ARG A 147 5.20 2.49 -10.62
C ARG A 147 5.76 2.16 -9.24
N MET A 148 6.92 1.50 -9.22
CA MET A 148 7.60 1.02 -8.03
C MET A 148 9.12 1.15 -8.22
N PRO A 149 9.64 2.39 -8.42
CA PRO A 149 11.04 2.61 -8.82
C PRO A 149 12.04 1.99 -7.84
N ASP A 150 11.69 1.99 -6.56
CA ASP A 150 12.53 1.47 -5.48
C ASP A 150 12.09 0.06 -5.03
N GLY A 151 10.96 -0.46 -5.53
CA GLY A 151 10.43 -1.77 -5.18
C GLY A 151 8.99 -1.75 -4.65
N LEU A 152 8.39 -2.95 -4.53
CA LEU A 152 6.98 -3.12 -4.15
C LEU A 152 6.74 -2.68 -2.70
N LEU A 153 7.63 -3.00 -1.77
CA LEU A 153 7.44 -2.64 -0.38
C LEU A 153 7.54 -1.14 -0.11
N PHE A 154 8.47 -0.46 -0.79
CA PHE A 154 8.53 1.01 -0.76
C PHE A 154 7.21 1.63 -1.21
N LYS A 155 6.57 1.06 -2.23
CA LYS A 155 5.24 1.51 -2.67
C LYS A 155 4.17 1.39 -1.58
N PHE A 156 4.15 0.29 -0.81
CA PHE A 156 3.24 0.17 0.34
C PHE A 156 3.56 1.22 1.41
N VAL A 157 4.83 1.36 1.77
CA VAL A 157 5.29 2.31 2.80
C VAL A 157 4.93 3.74 2.41
N ASP A 158 5.14 4.13 1.15
CA ASP A 158 4.75 5.44 0.62
C ASP A 158 3.25 5.72 0.72
N GLU A 159 2.42 4.76 0.30
CA GLU A 159 0.96 4.95 0.33
C GLU A 159 0.44 5.05 1.78
N ILE A 160 1.04 4.33 2.73
CA ILE A 160 0.72 4.46 4.17
C ILE A 160 1.21 5.82 4.68
N PHE A 161 2.44 6.22 4.35
CA PHE A 161 3.01 7.48 4.78
C PHE A 161 2.21 8.68 4.25
N ASP A 162 1.71 8.60 3.03
CA ASP A 162 0.76 9.56 2.44
C ASP A 162 -0.53 9.69 3.24
N LEU A 163 -1.03 8.60 3.82
CA LEU A 163 -2.21 8.62 4.69
C LEU A 163 -1.90 9.22 6.07
N ILE A 164 -0.69 9.03 6.61
CA ILE A 164 -0.24 9.70 7.84
C ILE A 164 -0.21 11.21 7.65
N LYS A 165 0.32 11.69 6.52
CA LYS A 165 0.32 13.12 6.15
C LYS A 165 -1.09 13.72 6.04
N LYS A 166 -2.12 12.87 5.90
CA LYS A 166 -3.54 13.25 5.91
C LYS A 166 -4.21 13.07 7.29
N GLY A 167 -3.43 12.77 8.33
CA GLY A 167 -3.93 12.63 9.70
C GLY A 167 -4.63 11.31 10.02
N LYS A 168 -4.50 10.27 9.17
CA LYS A 168 -5.13 8.96 9.42
C LYS A 168 -4.41 8.21 10.55
N ALA A 169 -5.09 8.04 11.69
CA ALA A 169 -4.57 7.36 12.88
C ALA A 169 -4.12 5.92 12.60
N THR A 170 -4.97 5.12 11.96
CA THR A 170 -4.65 3.72 11.62
C THR A 170 -3.42 3.61 10.72
N ALA A 171 -3.20 4.57 9.81
CA ALA A 171 -1.99 4.59 8.99
C ALA A 171 -0.73 4.79 9.84
N ALA A 172 -0.78 5.69 10.83
CA ALA A 172 0.34 5.92 11.74
C ALA A 172 0.64 4.68 12.60
N GLU A 173 -0.40 3.99 13.09
CA GLU A 173 -0.24 2.74 13.83
C GLU A 173 0.41 1.66 12.97
N LYS A 174 -0.09 1.45 11.74
CA LYS A 174 0.45 0.44 10.82
C LYS A 174 1.89 0.75 10.40
N TYR A 175 2.19 2.01 10.10
CA TYR A 175 3.55 2.45 9.75
C TYR A 175 4.54 2.22 10.90
N LEU A 176 4.18 2.64 12.12
CA LEU A 176 5.07 2.46 13.27
C LEU A 176 5.24 0.98 13.64
N PHE A 177 4.19 0.17 13.46
CA PHE A 177 4.26 -1.29 13.64
C PHE A 177 5.22 -1.96 12.64
N LEU A 178 5.24 -1.50 11.38
CA LEU A 178 6.22 -1.96 10.38
C LEU A 178 7.63 -1.50 10.75
N TYR A 179 7.77 -0.23 11.15
CA TYR A 179 9.05 0.40 11.44
C TYR A 179 9.80 -0.23 12.62
N GLU A 180 9.11 -0.89 13.55
CA GLU A 180 9.74 -1.58 14.68
C GLU A 180 10.76 -2.64 14.25
N ASP A 181 10.42 -3.39 13.19
CA ASP A 181 11.25 -4.47 12.63
C ASP A 181 11.87 -4.10 11.28
N ALA A 182 11.75 -2.83 10.86
CA ALA A 182 12.40 -2.38 9.63
C ALA A 182 13.93 -2.29 9.83
N ASP A 183 14.66 -2.98 8.97
CA ASP A 183 16.12 -3.02 8.92
C ASP A 183 16.65 -2.76 7.50
N GLY A 184 17.98 -2.67 7.37
CA GLY A 184 18.66 -2.40 6.10
C GLY A 184 18.09 -1.18 5.37
N GLU A 185 17.85 -1.34 4.07
CA GLU A 185 17.35 -0.28 3.20
C GLU A 185 15.93 0.21 3.58
N PHE A 186 15.07 -0.67 4.09
CA PHE A 186 13.72 -0.28 4.53
C PHE A 186 13.77 0.57 5.80
N GLY A 187 14.64 0.19 6.74
CA GLY A 187 14.89 0.97 7.96
C GLY A 187 15.37 2.37 7.62
N GLU A 188 16.42 2.47 6.79
CA GLU A 188 16.99 3.75 6.34
C GLU A 188 15.96 4.61 5.60
N TYR A 189 15.15 3.99 4.73
CA TYR A 189 14.09 4.71 4.01
C TYR A 189 13.02 5.29 4.93
N MET A 190 12.57 4.51 5.92
CA MET A 190 11.60 4.98 6.90
C MET A 190 12.21 6.02 7.88
N ASP A 191 13.49 5.90 8.19
CA ASP A 191 14.29 6.88 8.95
C ASP A 191 14.36 8.22 8.22
N ASP A 192 14.41 8.22 6.88
CA ASP A 192 14.40 9.41 6.03
C ASP A 192 13.01 10.07 5.93
N GLN A 193 11.94 9.27 6.00
CA GLN A 193 10.57 9.76 5.89
C GLN A 193 10.09 10.46 7.17
N LEU A 194 10.37 9.89 8.35
CA LEU A 194 9.86 10.42 9.61
C LEU A 194 10.28 11.88 9.89
N PRO A 195 11.55 12.29 9.77
CA PRO A 195 11.95 13.69 9.93
C PRO A 195 11.21 14.65 8.99
N LYS A 196 10.96 14.22 7.74
CA LYS A 196 10.19 14.98 6.76
C LYS A 196 8.73 15.13 7.21
N LEU A 197 8.16 14.13 7.88
CA LEU A 197 6.84 14.24 8.52
C LEU A 197 6.84 15.29 9.63
N PHE A 198 7.77 15.19 10.58
CA PHE A 198 7.86 16.12 11.72
C PHE A 198 8.10 17.56 11.28
N LEU A 199 8.88 17.76 10.21
CA LEU A 199 9.12 19.07 9.65
C LEU A 199 7.97 19.56 8.76
N GLY A 200 7.42 18.71 7.89
CA GLY A 200 6.44 19.08 6.87
C GLY A 200 5.02 19.24 7.40
N TYR A 201 4.64 18.38 8.35
CA TYR A 201 3.25 18.16 8.79
C TYR A 201 3.12 18.21 10.31
N PRO A 202 3.53 19.32 10.96
CA PRO A 202 3.62 19.36 12.42
C PRO A 202 2.26 19.31 13.12
N GLN A 203 1.18 19.77 12.49
CA GLN A 203 -0.16 19.72 13.08
C GLN A 203 -0.71 18.29 13.10
N GLU A 204 -0.49 17.56 12.02
CA GLU A 204 -0.86 16.15 11.89
C GLU A 204 -0.10 15.33 12.93
N VAL A 205 1.20 15.58 13.10
CA VAL A 205 1.99 14.95 14.17
C VAL A 205 1.45 15.27 15.55
N LEU A 206 1.06 16.51 15.85
CA LEU A 206 0.48 16.87 17.16
C LEU A 206 -0.85 16.17 17.42
N THR A 207 -1.69 16.02 16.39
CA THR A 207 -2.95 15.26 16.46
C THR A 207 -2.68 13.77 16.70
N LEU A 208 -1.70 13.21 16.00
CA LEU A 208 -1.32 11.81 16.08
C LEU A 208 -0.33 11.50 17.23
N TRP A 209 0.04 12.50 18.03
CA TRP A 209 1.08 12.36 19.06
C TRP A 209 0.86 11.19 20.03
N PRO A 210 -0.36 10.90 20.52
CA PRO A 210 -0.59 9.75 21.40
C PRO A 210 -0.18 8.40 20.79
N ILE A 211 -0.17 8.28 19.46
CA ILE A 211 0.28 7.09 18.75
C ILE A 211 1.81 7.09 18.69
N PHE A 212 2.41 8.18 18.19
CA PHE A 212 3.87 8.34 18.13
C PHE A 212 4.55 8.14 19.50
N GLN A 213 3.95 8.66 20.57
CA GLN A 213 4.48 8.59 21.93
C GLN A 213 4.67 7.14 22.42
N LYS A 214 3.81 6.20 22.00
CA LYS A 214 3.95 4.77 22.33
C LYS A 214 5.25 4.18 21.76
N HIS A 215 5.71 4.71 20.63
CA HIS A 215 6.94 4.28 19.94
C HIS A 215 8.15 5.21 20.22
N ARG A 216 8.12 5.97 21.33
CA ARG A 216 9.16 6.99 21.66
C ARG A 216 10.60 6.48 21.62
N LYS A 217 10.85 5.21 21.98
CA LYS A 217 12.21 4.64 21.99
C LYS A 217 12.77 4.57 20.58
N ARG A 218 11.94 4.13 19.63
CA ARG A 218 12.30 4.07 18.21
C ARG A 218 12.46 5.48 17.65
N LEU A 219 11.52 6.39 17.97
CA LEU A 219 11.61 7.80 17.54
C LEU A 219 12.85 8.53 18.08
N ALA A 220 13.35 8.17 19.26
CA ALA A 220 14.57 8.75 19.79
C ALA A 220 15.80 8.46 18.91
N MET A 221 15.78 7.35 18.15
CA MET A 221 16.86 7.03 17.22
C MET A 221 16.90 7.98 16.01
N LEU A 222 15.79 8.64 15.68
CA LEU A 222 15.75 9.68 14.64
C LEU A 222 16.73 10.82 14.90
N GLN A 223 17.17 11.03 16.15
CA GLN A 223 18.23 11.99 16.46
C GLN A 223 19.52 11.69 15.71
N GLY A 224 19.87 10.40 15.57
CA GLY A 224 21.05 9.95 14.84
C GLY A 224 20.96 10.20 13.34
N PHE A 225 19.74 10.18 12.80
CA PHE A 225 19.46 10.33 11.37
C PHE A 225 19.06 11.75 10.95
N THR A 226 18.85 12.66 11.91
CA THR A 226 18.54 14.07 11.63
C THR A 226 19.76 14.95 11.83
N THR A 227 20.00 15.85 10.88
CA THR A 227 21.07 16.84 11.02
C THR A 227 20.73 17.86 12.13
N GLU A 228 21.76 18.45 12.74
CA GLU A 228 21.64 19.56 13.70
C GLU A 228 20.71 20.68 13.16
N ARG A 229 20.84 20.99 11.87
CA ARG A 229 20.02 22.01 11.19
C ARG A 229 18.55 21.61 11.13
N GLU A 230 18.26 20.36 10.78
CA GLU A 230 16.88 19.85 10.74
C GLU A 230 16.26 19.80 12.12
N ARG A 231 16.99 19.33 13.13
CA ARG A 231 16.54 19.31 14.53
C ARG A 231 16.16 20.71 15.01
N LYS A 232 16.98 21.73 14.72
CA LYS A 232 16.67 23.14 15.01
C LYS A 232 15.41 23.63 14.28
N ARG A 233 15.26 23.28 13.00
CA ARG A 233 14.07 23.66 12.20
C ARG A 233 12.80 22.99 12.73
N ILE A 234 12.87 21.72 13.08
CA ILE A 234 11.76 20.99 13.72
C ILE A 234 11.41 21.69 15.03
N ALA A 235 12.36 21.89 15.94
CA ALA A 235 12.11 22.52 17.23
C ALA A 235 11.44 23.90 17.10
N ALA A 236 11.93 24.76 16.20
CA ALA A 236 11.37 26.08 15.95
C ALA A 236 9.93 26.02 15.39
N LYS A 237 9.63 25.05 14.51
CA LYS A 237 8.26 24.86 13.99
C LYS A 237 7.29 24.53 15.11
N TYR A 238 7.64 23.59 15.98
CA TYR A 238 6.75 23.24 17.09
C TYR A 238 6.60 24.42 18.04
N GLU A 239 7.69 25.11 18.42
CA GLU A 239 7.62 26.30 19.28
C GLU A 239 6.61 27.36 18.81
N GLY A 240 6.53 27.62 17.51
CA GLY A 240 5.54 28.55 16.94
C GLY A 240 4.08 28.06 16.94
N LEU A 241 3.85 26.75 17.08
CA LEU A 241 2.51 26.14 17.09
C LEU A 241 1.95 25.94 18.50
N CYS A 242 2.81 25.92 19.52
CA CYS A 242 2.39 25.59 20.87
C CYS A 242 1.69 26.77 21.53
N LYS A 243 0.49 26.51 22.06
CA LYS A 243 -0.12 27.40 23.05
C LYS A 243 0.52 27.14 24.42
N PRO A 244 0.61 28.16 25.30
CA PRO A 244 1.02 27.95 26.68
C PRO A 244 0.20 26.83 27.34
N GLY A 245 0.87 25.82 27.90
CA GLY A 245 0.24 24.66 28.55
C GLY A 245 0.04 23.40 27.69
N ASP A 246 0.32 23.43 26.38
CA ASP A 246 0.31 22.22 25.55
C ASP A 246 1.59 21.39 25.73
N ASN A 247 1.48 20.31 26.50
CA ASN A 247 2.62 19.43 26.79
C ASN A 247 3.07 18.60 25.57
N ARG A 248 2.21 18.34 24.57
CA ARG A 248 2.54 17.46 23.42
C ARG A 248 3.70 18.03 22.63
N CYS A 249 3.63 19.31 22.36
CA CYS A 249 4.69 20.12 21.79
C CYS A 249 6.04 19.97 22.50
N ALA A 250 6.03 20.09 23.83
CA ALA A 250 7.24 19.97 24.63
C ALA A 250 7.80 18.55 24.56
N GLU A 251 6.95 17.53 24.46
CA GLU A 251 7.37 16.15 24.29
C GLU A 251 7.93 15.87 22.90
N VAL A 252 7.30 16.35 21.83
CA VAL A 252 7.83 16.23 20.45
C VAL A 252 9.22 16.86 20.38
N ARG A 253 9.41 18.04 20.98
CA ARG A 253 10.73 18.71 21.01
C ARG A 253 11.80 17.87 21.69
N LYS A 254 11.48 17.12 22.75
CA LYS A 254 12.43 16.22 23.43
C LYS A 254 12.90 15.08 22.52
N VAL A 255 12.15 14.73 21.48
CA VAL A 255 12.59 13.73 20.49
C VAL A 255 13.77 14.25 19.68
N PHE A 256 13.88 15.55 19.41
CA PHE A 256 14.91 16.09 18.50
C PHE A 256 15.93 17.00 19.17
N VAL A 257 15.68 17.47 20.39
CA VAL A 257 16.63 18.30 21.13
C VAL A 257 16.84 17.64 22.49
N PRO A 258 17.93 16.86 22.67
CA PRO A 258 18.28 16.36 23.98
C PRO A 258 18.60 17.54 24.91
N ARG A 259 18.25 17.40 26.19
CA ARG A 259 18.63 18.35 27.24
C ARG A 259 20.12 18.24 27.56
#